data_AF-A0A2V7N2M1-F1
#
_entry.id   AF-A0A2V7N2M1-F1
#
_cell.length_a   1.000
_cell.length_b   1.000
_cell.length_c   1.000
_cell.angle_alpha   90.00
_cell.angle_beta   90.00
_cell.angle_gamma   90.00
#
_symmetry.space_group_name_H-M   'P 1'
#
loop_
_entity.id
_entity.type
_entity.pdbx_description
1 polymer ?
#
loop_
_entity_poly.entity_id
_entity_poly.type
_entity_poly.pdbx_seq_one_letter_code
_entity_poly.pdbx_strand_id
1 'polypeptide(L)'
;MNDLLRDRLLRKLEALPEEKAYLVLDYVEFLESKYAERPAGAAPFQKVAETLEDTMRAGRVPVGIIKGTMDAVGKAGKFLERFAAAGKAAVEEAAKKADEKQGEPAKVEETPPSA
;
A
#
# COMPACT_ATOMS: atom_id res chain seq x y z
N MET A 1 -8.15 15.14 8.77
CA MET A 1 -8.88 16.00 7.82
C MET A 1 -10.32 15.50 7.74
N ASN A 2 -11.33 16.38 7.71
CA ASN A 2 -12.73 15.95 7.50
C ASN A 2 -13.00 15.61 6.02
N ASP A 3 -14.04 14.81 5.75
CA ASP A 3 -14.30 14.28 4.40
C ASP A 3 -14.65 15.36 3.38
N LEU A 4 -15.43 16.37 3.78
CA LEU A 4 -15.80 17.47 2.90
C LEU A 4 -14.57 18.25 2.39
N LEU A 5 -13.59 18.49 3.28
CA LEU A 5 -12.33 19.16 2.90
C LEU A 5 -11.50 18.26 1.99
N ARG A 6 -11.41 16.96 2.29
CA ARG A 6 -10.71 15.97 1.47
C ARG A 6 -11.25 15.96 0.04
N ASP A 7 -12.56 15.80 -0.11
CA ASP A 7 -13.20 15.68 -1.42
C ASP A 7 -13.11 17.00 -2.22
N ARG A 8 -13.21 18.14 -1.52
CA ARG A 8 -12.99 19.45 -2.12
C ARG A 8 -11.57 19.59 -2.66
N LEU A 9 -10.55 19.12 -1.92
CA LEU A 9 -9.15 19.16 -2.36
C LEU A 9 -8.92 18.21 -3.54
N LEU A 10 -9.38 16.96 -3.45
CA LEU A 10 -9.21 15.97 -4.52
C LEU A 10 -9.79 16.46 -5.85
N ARG A 11 -11.03 16.96 -5.86
CA ARG A 11 -11.65 17.51 -7.08
C ARG A 11 -10.85 18.67 -7.69
N LYS A 12 -10.13 19.45 -6.87
CA LYS A 12 -9.27 20.53 -7.38
C LYS A 12 -7.96 20.00 -7.93
N LEU A 13 -7.36 19.01 -7.29
CA LEU A 13 -6.15 18.34 -7.76
C LEU A 13 -6.37 17.59 -9.07
N GLU A 14 -7.47 16.84 -9.19
CA GLU A 14 -7.83 16.06 -10.39
C GLU A 14 -8.08 16.92 -11.63
N ALA A 15 -8.43 18.20 -11.45
CA ALA A 15 -8.66 19.14 -12.54
C ALA A 15 -7.36 19.81 -13.04
N LEU A 16 -6.22 19.61 -12.35
CA LEU A 16 -4.96 20.24 -12.71
C LEU A 16 -4.21 19.42 -13.77
N PRO A 17 -3.53 20.09 -14.71
CA PRO A 17 -2.49 19.43 -15.51
C PRO A 17 -1.39 18.87 -14.61
N GLU A 18 -0.75 17.78 -15.03
CA GLU A 18 0.29 17.06 -14.29
C GLU A 18 1.43 18.01 -13.85
N GLU A 19 1.83 18.93 -14.73
CA GLU A 19 2.87 19.93 -14.45
C GLU A 19 2.50 20.84 -13.27
N LYS A 20 1.20 21.13 -13.10
CA LYS A 20 0.69 21.96 -12.01
C LYS A 20 0.48 21.14 -10.75
N ALA A 21 0.19 19.84 -10.86
CA ALA A 21 0.15 18.94 -9.71
C ALA A 21 1.51 18.89 -8.99
N TYR A 22 2.63 18.88 -9.73
CA TYR A 22 3.97 18.97 -9.13
C TYR A 22 4.21 20.26 -8.35
N LEU A 23 3.73 21.40 -8.85
CA LEU A 23 3.83 22.66 -8.09
C LEU A 23 3.05 22.60 -6.77
N VAL A 24 1.91 21.91 -6.78
CA VAL A 24 1.13 21.70 -5.55
C VAL A 24 1.86 20.76 -4.60
N LEU A 25 2.45 19.68 -5.11
CA LEU A 25 3.28 18.77 -4.32
C LEU A 25 4.43 19.53 -3.64
N ASP A 26 5.19 20.32 -4.41
CA ASP A 26 6.31 21.12 -3.87
C ASP A 26 5.84 22.09 -2.76
N TYR A 27 4.65 22.69 -2.94
CA TYR A 27 4.08 23.56 -1.93
C TYR A 27 3.64 22.80 -0.67
N VAL A 28 3.06 21.61 -0.81
CA VAL A 28 2.68 20.76 0.31
C VAL A 28 3.92 20.27 1.07
N GLU A 29 4.98 19.86 0.37
CA GLU A 29 6.27 19.48 0.97
C GLU A 29 6.91 20.65 1.72
N PHE A 30 6.81 21.87 1.16
CA PHE A 30 7.22 23.08 1.86
C PHE A 30 6.42 23.29 3.15
N LEU A 31 5.09 23.14 3.13
CA LEU A 31 4.27 23.24 4.33
C LEU A 31 4.62 22.14 5.34
N GLU A 32 4.83 20.91 4.90
CA GLU A 32 5.25 19.78 5.73
C GLU A 32 6.57 20.10 6.44
N SER A 33 7.57 20.61 5.71
CA SER A 33 8.89 20.97 6.26
C SER A 33 8.82 22.00 7.42
N LYS A 34 7.75 22.80 7.47
CA LYS A 34 7.57 23.87 8.47
C LYS A 34 6.62 23.52 9.60
N TYR A 35 5.58 22.74 9.31
CA TYR A 35 4.44 22.58 10.21
C TYR A 35 4.17 21.14 10.62
N ALA A 36 4.82 20.14 10.00
CA ALA A 36 4.62 18.76 10.39
C ALA A 36 5.43 18.40 11.64
N GLU A 37 4.75 17.88 12.66
CA GLU A 37 5.41 17.32 13.86
C GLU A 37 6.17 16.02 13.54
N ARG A 38 5.73 15.29 12.50
CA ARG A 38 6.37 14.08 11.97
C ARG A 38 6.12 14.01 10.47
N PRO A 39 7.12 13.60 9.66
CA PRO A 39 6.91 13.39 8.24
C PRO A 39 5.79 12.39 7.99
N ALA A 40 5.03 12.61 6.92
CA ALA A 40 4.02 11.66 6.47
C ALA A 40 4.70 10.31 6.18
N GLY A 41 4.31 9.27 6.92
CA GLY A 41 4.90 7.95 6.75
C GLY A 41 4.54 7.36 5.39
N ALA A 42 5.55 6.95 4.61
CA ALA A 42 5.38 6.20 3.37
C ALA A 42 5.93 4.77 3.53
N ALA A 43 5.26 3.79 2.91
CA ALA A 43 5.77 2.42 2.84
C ALA A 43 7.11 2.39 2.07
N PRO A 44 8.00 1.40 2.32
CA PRO A 44 9.32 1.36 1.66
C PRO A 44 9.26 1.43 0.13
N PHE A 45 8.30 0.73 -0.49
CA PHE A 45 8.10 0.78 -1.93
C PHE A 45 7.66 2.16 -2.43
N GLN A 46 6.80 2.86 -1.67
CA GLN A 46 6.37 4.22 -2.02
C GLN A 46 7.55 5.19 -2.00
N LYS A 47 8.42 5.11 -0.98
CA LYS A 47 9.64 5.93 -0.91
C LYS A 47 10.56 5.74 -2.11
N VAL A 48 10.69 4.50 -2.59
CA VAL A 48 11.49 4.19 -3.78
C VAL A 48 10.85 4.78 -5.04
N ALA A 49 9.52 4.69 -5.17
CA ALA A 49 8.79 5.28 -6.27
C ALA A 49 8.92 6.82 -6.29
N GLU A 50 8.74 7.47 -5.14
CA GLU A 50 8.93 8.91 -4.94
C GLU A 50 10.36 9.33 -5.31
N THR A 51 11.37 8.64 -4.79
CA THR A 51 12.79 8.93 -5.10
C THR A 51 13.09 8.80 -6.60
N LEU A 52 12.49 7.80 -7.27
CA LEU A 52 12.64 7.62 -8.71
C LEU A 52 12.01 8.79 -9.48
N GLU A 53 10.79 9.18 -9.11
CA GLU A 53 10.10 10.33 -9.69
C GLU A 53 10.90 11.62 -9.51
N ASP A 54 11.38 11.90 -8.30
CA ASP A 54 12.20 13.07 -7.99
C ASP A 54 13.48 13.12 -8.80
N THR A 55 14.13 11.97 -8.98
CA THR A 55 15.34 11.85 -9.81
C THR A 55 15.04 12.20 -11.28
N MET A 56 13.91 11.72 -11.82
CA MET A 56 13.48 12.05 -13.18
C MET A 56 13.14 13.54 -13.33
N ARG A 57 12.44 14.11 -12.34
CA ARG A 57 12.13 15.54 -12.30
C ARG A 57 13.39 16.40 -12.25
N ALA A 58 14.34 16.07 -11.37
CA ALA A 58 15.63 16.76 -11.26
C ALA A 58 16.46 16.65 -12.55
N GLY A 59 16.38 15.51 -13.23
CA GLY A 59 16.97 15.28 -14.56
C GLY A 59 16.27 16.02 -15.71
N ARG A 60 15.22 16.82 -15.43
CA ARG A 60 14.38 17.52 -16.42
C ARG A 60 13.78 16.57 -17.47
N VAL A 61 13.45 15.35 -17.06
CA VAL A 61 12.73 14.41 -17.93
C VAL A 61 11.35 15.01 -18.28
N PRO A 62 10.90 14.90 -19.54
CA PRO A 62 9.57 15.38 -19.92
C PRO A 62 8.46 14.74 -19.09
N VAL A 63 7.50 15.55 -18.62
CA VAL A 63 6.44 15.13 -17.69
C VAL A 63 5.60 13.96 -18.22
N GLY A 64 5.33 13.91 -19.54
CA GLY A 64 4.64 12.77 -20.13
C GLY A 64 5.36 11.42 -19.97
N ILE A 65 6.70 11.42 -19.93
CA ILE A 65 7.50 10.22 -19.69
C ILE A 65 7.47 9.86 -18.20
N ILE A 66 7.59 10.85 -17.31
CA ILE A 66 7.50 10.63 -15.86
C ILE A 66 6.17 9.98 -15.51
N LYS A 67 5.06 10.54 -16.01
CA LYS A 67 3.72 10.00 -15.84
C LYS A 67 3.63 8.53 -16.30
N GLY A 68 4.11 8.24 -17.51
CA GLY A 68 4.07 6.87 -18.05
C GLY A 68 4.84 5.86 -17.19
N THR A 69 5.99 6.25 -16.65
CA THR A 69 6.77 5.43 -15.72
C THR A 69 6.03 5.24 -14.39
N MET A 70 5.48 6.32 -13.81
CA MET A 70 4.75 6.24 -12.54
C MET A 70 3.47 5.43 -12.64
N ASP A 71 2.76 5.48 -13.77
CA ASP A 71 1.61 4.60 -14.03
C ASP A 71 2.02 3.11 -14.01
N ALA A 72 3.19 2.78 -14.57
CA ALA A 72 3.72 1.42 -14.53
C ALA A 72 4.11 1.00 -13.11
N VAL A 73 4.79 1.88 -12.36
CA VAL A 73 5.15 1.64 -10.96
C VAL A 73 3.91 1.44 -10.10
N GLY A 74 2.88 2.26 -10.26
CA GLY A 74 1.60 2.13 -9.55
C GLY A 74 0.87 0.81 -9.86
N LYS A 75 0.90 0.37 -11.13
CA LYS A 75 0.36 -0.96 -11.51
C LYS A 75 1.13 -2.11 -10.86
N ALA A 76 2.46 -2.03 -10.84
CA ALA A 76 3.30 -3.01 -10.18
C ALA A 76 3.04 -3.06 -8.67
N GLY A 77 2.92 -1.90 -8.01
CA GLY A 77 2.57 -1.82 -6.59
C GLY A 77 1.25 -2.52 -6.27
N LYS A 78 0.18 -2.22 -7.03
CA LYS A 78 -1.13 -2.88 -6.87
C LYS A 78 -1.05 -4.40 -7.07
N PHE A 79 -0.21 -4.86 -7.98
CA PHE A 79 0.01 -6.29 -8.17
C PHE A 79 0.69 -6.93 -6.95
N LEU A 80 1.74 -6.31 -6.42
CA LEU A 80 2.44 -6.77 -5.21
C LEU A 80 1.51 -6.80 -3.99
N GLU A 81 0.66 -5.79 -3.82
CA GLU A 81 -0.34 -5.74 -2.74
C GLU A 81 -1.32 -6.91 -2.82
N ARG A 82 -1.85 -7.18 -4.03
CA ARG A 82 -2.75 -8.32 -4.25
C ARG A 82 -2.07 -9.65 -3.99
N PHE A 83 -0.82 -9.79 -4.42
CA PHE A 83 -0.02 -10.98 -4.17
C PHE A 83 0.22 -11.20 -2.67
N ALA A 84 0.62 -10.15 -1.94
CA ALA A 84 0.81 -10.21 -0.51
C ALA A 84 -0.49 -10.55 0.24
N ALA A 85 -1.63 -9.99 -0.18
CA ALA A 85 -2.93 -10.32 0.37
C ALA A 85 -3.29 -11.79 0.16
N ALA A 86 -3.06 -12.35 -1.03
CA ALA A 86 -3.28 -13.76 -1.31
C ALA A 86 -2.37 -14.67 -0.47
N GLY A 87 -1.09 -14.30 -0.31
CA GLY A 87 -0.16 -15.04 0.55
C GLY A 87 -0.60 -15.07 2.00
N LYS A 88 -1.07 -13.94 2.55
CA LYS A 88 -1.62 -13.88 3.91
C LYS A 88 -2.85 -14.79 4.08
N ALA A 89 -3.76 -14.77 3.12
CA ALA A 89 -4.96 -15.61 3.15
C ALA A 89 -4.60 -17.12 3.14
N ALA A 90 -3.61 -17.52 2.35
CA ALA A 90 -3.14 -18.91 2.32
C ALA A 90 -2.51 -19.36 3.65
N VAL A 91 -1.73 -18.48 4.30
CA VAL A 91 -1.15 -18.76 5.63
C VAL A 91 -2.23 -18.88 6.70
N GLU A 92 -3.22 -17.99 6.68
CA GLU A 92 -4.35 -18.02 7.60
C GLU A 92 -5.21 -19.28 7.42
N GLU A 93 -5.45 -19.70 6.18
CA GLU A 93 -6.14 -20.97 5.88
C GLU A 93 -5.34 -22.19 6.36
N ALA A 94 -4.01 -22.17 6.20
CA ALA A 94 -3.14 -23.24 6.68
C ALA A 94 -3.12 -23.32 8.21
N ALA A 95 -3.06 -22.17 8.90
CA ALA A 95 -3.14 -22.10 10.36
C ALA A 95 -4.49 -22.61 10.88
N LYS A 96 -5.60 -22.20 10.25
CA LYS A 96 -6.94 -22.65 10.61
C LYS A 96 -7.14 -24.16 10.44
N LYS A 97 -6.61 -24.74 9.35
CA LYS A 97 -6.61 -26.20 9.14
C LYS A 97 -5.73 -26.94 10.15
N ALA A 98 -4.66 -26.32 10.66
CA ALA A 98 -3.81 -26.91 11.68
C ALA A 98 -4.50 -26.94 13.06
N ASP A 99 -5.24 -25.88 13.41
CA ASP A 99 -6.09 -25.84 14.62
C ASP A 99 -7.24 -26.87 14.55
N GLU A 100 -7.90 -27.01 13.39
CA GLU A 100 -8.97 -27.99 13.20
C GLU A 100 -8.47 -29.44 13.36
N LYS A 101 -7.22 -29.74 12.99
CA LYS A 101 -6.60 -31.06 13.20
C LYS A 101 -6.18 -31.36 14.64
N GLN A 102 -6.07 -30.35 15.51
CA GLN A 102 -5.81 -30.55 16.94
C GLN A 102 -7.10 -30.75 17.77
N GLY A 103 -8.28 -30.53 17.18
CA GLY A 103 -9.57 -30.66 17.83
C GLY A 103 -10.28 -32.01 17.67
N GLU A 104 -9.71 -32.99 16.98
CA GLU A 104 -10.32 -34.33 16.83
C GLU A 104 -10.05 -35.16 18.10
N PRO A 105 -11.05 -35.45 18.96
CA PRO A 105 -10.83 -36.25 20.15
C PRO A 105 -10.44 -37.67 19.72
N ALA A 106 -9.32 -38.17 20.26
CA ALA A 106 -8.91 -39.55 20.12
C ALA A 106 -10.09 -40.46 20.48
N LYS A 107 -10.61 -41.18 19.48
CA LYS A 107 -11.62 -42.22 19.66
C LYS A 107 -11.03 -43.26 20.61
N VAL A 108 -11.42 -43.19 21.88
CA VAL A 108 -11.02 -44.14 22.92
C VAL A 108 -11.59 -45.49 22.52
N GLU A 109 -10.71 -46.39 22.13
CA GLU A 109 -11.02 -47.79 21.88
C GLU A 109 -11.28 -48.46 23.24
N GLU A 110 -12.56 -48.58 23.59
CA GLU A 110 -13.04 -49.20 24.82
C GLU A 110 -12.77 -50.70 24.74
N THR A 111 -11.69 -51.16 25.39
CA THR A 111 -11.43 -52.59 25.59
C THR A 111 -12.36 -53.09 26.71
N PRO A 112 -13.18 -54.13 26.49
CA PRO A 112 -14.08 -54.63 27.51
C PRO A 112 -13.31 -55.33 28.64
N PRO A 113 -13.79 -55.24 29.91
CA PRO A 113 -13.09 -55.84 31.04
C PRO A 113 -13.15 -57.36 30.99
N SER A 114 -12.00 -58.00 31.18
CA SER A 114 -11.88 -59.46 31.34
C SER A 114 -12.50 -59.89 32.68
N ALA A 115 -13.30 -60.95 32.63
CA ALA A 115 -13.92 -61.62 33.77
C ALA A 115 -12.92 -62.40 34.64
#